data_AF-G9IK48-F1
#
_entry.id   AF-G9IK48-F1
#
_cell.length_a   1.000
_cell.length_b   1.000
_cell.length_c   1.000
_cell.angle_alpha   90.00
_cell.angle_beta   90.00
_cell.angle_gamma   90.00
#
_symmetry.space_group_name_H-M   'P 1'
#
loop_
_entity.id
_entity.type
_entity.pdbx_description
1 polymer ?
#
loop_
_entity_poly.entity_id
_entity_poly.type
_entity_poly.pdbx_seq_one_letter_code
_entity_poly.pdbx_strand_id
1 'polypeptide(L)' 'MFLIKYIFVSVIIFLISFFGLIYNKKSILIILISIELILLSVNILFIVFSIYLD' A
#
# COMPACT_ATOMS: atom_id res chain seq x y z
N MET A 1 -15.81 9.76 8.69
CA MET A 1 -16.09 9.48 7.26
C MET A 1 -14.84 9.64 6.39
N PHE A 2 -14.17 10.81 6.40
CA PHE A 2 -12.98 11.06 5.57
C PHE A 2 -11.79 10.15 5.89
N LEU A 3 -11.41 10.04 7.17
CA LEU A 3 -10.29 9.20 7.63
C LEU A 3 -10.43 7.73 7.20
N ILE A 4 -11.62 7.15 7.40
CA ILE A 4 -11.95 5.78 6.99
C ILE A 4 -11.76 5.58 5.49
N LYS A 5 -12.05 6.59 4.66
CA LYS A 5 -11.82 6.52 3.21
C LYS A 5 -10.33 6.39 2.88
N TYR A 6 -9.47 7.16 3.54
CA TYR A 6 -8.02 7.08 3.32
C TYR A 6 -7.43 5.75 3.80
N ILE A 7 -7.93 5.22 4.91
CA ILE A 7 -7.55 3.87 5.40
C ILE A 7 -7.95 2.82 4.36
N PHE A 8 -9.18 2.87 3.83
CA PHE A 8 -9.63 1.95 2.79
C PHE A 8 -8.77 2.02 1.52
N VAL A 9 -8.43 3.23 1.07
CA VAL A 9 -7.55 3.42 -0.09
C VAL A 9 -6.18 2.79 0.15
N SER A 10 -5.57 3.04 1.32
CA SER A 10 -4.28 2.47 1.68
C SER A 10 -4.32 0.93 1.69
N VAL A 11 -5.36 0.33 2.28
CA VAL A 11 -5.56 -1.13 2.34
C VAL A 11 -5.77 -1.74 0.95
N ILE A 12 -6.53 -1.08 0.07
CA ILE A 12 -6.74 -1.55 -1.31
C ILE A 12 -5.42 -1.57 -2.09
N ILE A 13 -4.63 -0.50 -1.97
CA ILE A 13 -3.31 -0.43 -2.62
C ILE A 13 -2.38 -1.51 -2.05
N PHE A 14 -2.39 -1.75 -0.74
CA PHE A 14 -1.62 -2.82 -0.11
C PHE A 14 -1.95 -4.19 -0.70
N LEU A 15 -3.25 -4.51 -0.80
CA LEU A 15 -3.72 -5.79 -1.33
C LEU A 15 -3.29 -5.98 -2.79
N ILE A 16 -3.46 -4.97 -3.65
CA ILE A 16 -3.05 -5.01 -5.06
C ILE A 16 -1.54 -5.28 -5.18
N SER A 17 -0.75 -4.60 -4.36
CA SER A 17 0.71 -4.75 -4.35
C SER A 17 1.15 -6.14 -3.90
N PHE A 18 0.45 -6.69 -2.90
CA PHE A 18 0.70 -8.04 -2.40
C PHE A 18 0.37 -9.11 -3.46
N PHE A 19 -0.76 -8.97 -4.16
CA PHE A 19 -1.10 -9.85 -5.29
C PHE A 19 -0.10 -9.72 -6.44
N GLY A 20 0.38 -8.52 -6.75
CA GLY A 20 1.40 -8.26 -7.78
C GLY A 20 2.72 -8.99 -7.53
N LEU A 21 3.15 -9.05 -6.26
CA LEU A 21 4.39 -9.74 -5.85
C LEU A 21 4.28 -11.27 -6.02
N ILE A 22 3.11 -11.83 -5.70
CA ILE A 22 2.88 -13.29 -5.77
C ILE A 22 2.75 -13.77 -7.22
N TYR A 23 2.05 -13.01 -8.06
CA TYR A 23 1.69 -13.45 -9.41
C TYR A 23 2.86 -13.42 -10.39
N ASN A 24 3.74 -12.41 -10.30
CA ASN A 24 4.78 -12.15 -11.31
C ASN A 24 6.22 -12.30 -10.76
N LYS A 25 6.59 -13.53 -10.36
CA LYS A 25 7.97 -13.84 -9.90
C LYS A 25 9.03 -13.89 -11.00
N LYS A 26 8.65 -13.86 -12.28
CA LYS A 26 9.59 -13.97 -13.41
C LYS A 26 10.33 -12.67 -13.72
N SER A 27 9.80 -11.54 -13.29
CA SER A 27 10.30 -10.21 -13.65
C SER A 27 10.66 -9.44 -12.38
N ILE A 28 11.97 -9.29 -12.15
CA ILE A 28 12.54 -8.50 -11.05
C ILE A 28 11.98 -7.07 -11.04
N LEU A 29 11.70 -6.51 -12.21
CA LEU A 29 11.12 -5.17 -12.37
C LEU A 29 9.73 -5.06 -11.71
N ILE A 30 8.87 -6.06 -11.89
CA ILE A 30 7.52 -6.07 -11.26
C ILE A 30 7.61 -6.32 -9.75
N ILE A 31 8.61 -7.07 -9.30
CA ILE A 31 8.87 -7.23 -7.87
C ILE A 31 9.29 -5.88 -7.26
N LEU A 32 10.19 -5.14 -7.91
CA LEU A 32 10.60 -3.78 -7.50
C LEU A 32 9.41 -2.81 -7.43
N ILE A 33 8.58 -2.77 -8.47
CA ILE A 33 7.37 -1.92 -8.50
C ILE A 33 6.40 -2.31 -7.37
N SER A 34 6.23 -3.61 -7.12
CA SER A 34 5.35 -4.09 -6.04
C SER A 34 5.88 -3.68 -4.67
N ILE A 35 7.21 -3.70 -4.47
CA ILE A 35 7.84 -3.24 -3.23
C ILE A 35 7.66 -1.72 -3.04
N GLU A 36 7.86 -0.92 -4.09
CA GLU A 36 7.60 0.53 -4.03
C GLU A 36 6.12 0.83 -3.69
N LEU A 37 5.18 0.08 -4.28
CA LEU A 37 3.75 0.23 -3.98
C LEU A 37 3.38 -0.22 -2.56
N ILE A 38 4.01 -1.29 -2.02
CA ILE A 38 3.84 -1.70 -0.61
C ILE A 38 4.32 -0.58 0.32
N LEU A 39 5.51 -0.03 0.05
CA LEU A 39 6.09 1.08 0.83
C LEU A 39 5.18 2.31 0.80
N LEU A 40 4.65 2.66 -0.38
CA LEU A 40 3.72 3.77 -0.55
C LEU A 40 2.44 3.59 0.28
N SER A 41 1.82 2.41 0.22
CA SER A 41 0.60 2.11 0.98
C SER A 41 0.82 2.25 2.49
N VAL A 42 1.90 1.66 3.01
CA VAL A 42 2.25 1.73 4.43
C VAL A 42 2.53 3.18 4.86
N ASN A 43 3.17 3.98 4.00
CA ASN A 43 3.45 5.38 4.30
C ASN A 43 2.15 6.22 4.40
N ILE A 44 1.19 5.97 3.51
CA ILE A 44 -0.16 6.58 3.59
C ILE A 44 -0.84 6.18 4.90
N LEU A 45 -0.74 4.90 5.29
CA LEU A 45 -1.33 4.42 6.54
C LEU A 45 -0.71 5.12 7.76
N PHE A 46 0.61 5.31 7.78
CA PHE A 46 1.30 6.04 8.85
C PHE A 46 0.87 7.51 8.95
N ILE A 47 0.77 8.22 7.83
CA ILE A 47 0.29 9.61 7.79
C ILE A 47 -1.14 9.70 8.36
N VAL A 48 -2.01 8.78 7.96
CA VAL A 48 -3.39 8.73 8.43
C VAL A 48 -3.45 8.43 9.93
N PHE A 49 -2.59 7.55 10.44
CA PHE A 49 -2.48 7.30 11.88
C PHE A 49 -1.91 8.48 12.67
N SER A 50 -0.95 9.23 12.11
CA SER A 50 -0.45 10.46 12.73
C SER A 50 -1.59 11.45 12.94
N ILE A 51 -2.38 11.73 11.90
CA ILE A 51 -3.52 12.65 11.95
C ILE A 51 -4.64 12.14 12.87
N TYR A 52 -4.73 10.82 13.09
CA TYR A 52 -5.71 10.23 13.99
C TYR A 52 -5.30 10.28 15.47
N LEU A 53 -4.00 10.26 15.74
CA LEU A 53 -3.43 10.24 17.10
C LEU A 53 -3.05 11.64 17.62
N ASP A 54 -2.88 12.62 16.73
CA ASP A 54 -2.81 14.05 17.05
C ASP A 54 -4.19 14.62 17.42
#